data_AF-A0A358MIC7-F1
#
_entry.id   AF-A0A358MIC7-F1
#
_cell.length_a   1.000
_cell.length_b   1.000
_cell.length_c   1.000
_cell.angle_alpha   90.00
_cell.angle_beta   90.00
_cell.angle_gamma   90.00
#
_symmetry.space_group_name_H-M   'P 1'
#
loop_
_entity.id
_entity.type
_entity.pdbx_description
1 polymer ?
#
loop_
_entity_poly.entity_id
_entity_poly.type
_entity_poly.pdbx_seq_one_letter_code
_entity_poly.pdbx_strand_id
1 'polypeptide(L)' 'IPRFNESEGHGPKRLHPVEDYFDDLSMHLMYEIYRKDFELFRYDFDNPANKMPIGEIDLAEVHAKLGE' A
#
# COMPACT_ATOMS: atom_id res chain seq x y z
N ILE A 1 -21.98 5.48 0.98
CA ILE A 1 -20.90 4.70 0.32
C ILE A 1 -19.71 5.63 0.19
N PRO A 2 -18.62 5.44 0.97
CA PRO A 2 -17.42 6.24 0.81
C PRO A 2 -16.89 6.03 -0.61
N ARG A 3 -16.83 7.10 -1.41
CA ARG A 3 -16.25 7.05 -2.76
C ARG A 3 -14.75 7.22 -2.62
N PHE A 4 -14.02 6.11 -2.61
CA PHE A 4 -12.57 6.13 -2.68
C PHE A 4 -12.13 6.22 -4.15
N ASN A 5 -11.26 7.20 -4.45
CA ASN A 5 -10.54 7.43 -5.70
C ASN A 5 -11.35 7.39 -7.02
N GLU A 6 -12.15 8.42 -7.28
CA GLU A 6 -12.60 8.72 -8.65
C GLU A 6 -11.46 9.34 -9.51
N SER A 7 -10.30 9.65 -8.94
CA SER A 7 -9.21 10.36 -9.64
C SER A 7 -8.44 9.51 -10.66
N GLU A 8 -8.42 8.18 -10.53
CA GLU A 8 -7.63 7.31 -11.45
C GLU A 8 -8.16 7.39 -12.90
N GLY A 9 -9.43 7.74 -13.10
CA GLY A 9 -10.06 7.90 -14.42
C GLY A 9 -10.12 9.34 -14.96
N HIS A 10 -9.85 10.34 -14.12
CA HIS A 10 -10.01 11.76 -14.47
C HIS A 10 -8.68 12.54 -14.55
N GLY A 11 -7.57 11.93 -14.13
CA GLY A 11 -6.22 12.48 -14.26
C GLY A 11 -5.49 12.04 -15.53
N PRO A 12 -4.37 12.70 -15.87
CA PRO A 12 -3.44 12.20 -16.88
C PRO A 12 -3.05 10.76 -16.54
N LYS A 13 -3.03 9.88 -17.56
CA LYS A 13 -2.49 8.52 -17.38
C LYS A 13 -1.06 8.63 -16.87
N ARG A 14 -0.68 7.73 -15.95
CA ARG A 14 0.71 7.63 -15.50
C ARG A 14 1.64 7.47 -16.70
N LEU A 15 2.73 8.24 -16.71
CA LEU A 15 3.73 8.20 -17.77
C LEU A 15 4.66 6.99 -17.61
N HIS A 16 4.87 6.54 -16.37
CA HIS A 16 5.73 5.42 -16.03
C HIS A 16 4.96 4.34 -15.25
N PRO A 17 5.42 3.08 -15.29
CA PRO A 17 5.06 2.06 -14.31
C PRO A 17 5.18 2.56 -12.87
N VAL A 18 4.48 1.91 -11.93
CA VAL A 18 4.46 2.38 -10.52
C VAL A 18 5.82 2.18 -9.89
N GLU A 19 6.43 1.03 -10.15
CA GLU A 19 7.75 0.62 -9.69
C GLU A 19 8.87 1.61 -10.09
N ASP A 20 8.75 2.28 -11.22
CA ASP A 20 9.77 3.25 -11.70
C ASP A 20 9.83 4.53 -10.83
N TYR A 21 8.84 4.78 -9.97
CA TYR A 21 8.86 5.89 -9.02
C TYR A 21 9.59 5.55 -7.71
N PHE A 22 9.97 4.27 -7.51
CA PHE A 22 10.57 3.78 -6.28
C PHE A 22 12.00 3.28 -6.52
N ASP A 23 12.96 4.14 -6.23
CA ASP A 23 14.38 3.79 -6.15
C ASP A 23 14.77 3.18 -4.78
N ASP A 24 16.02 2.75 -4.63
CA ASP A 24 16.51 2.09 -3.41
C ASP A 24 16.28 2.93 -2.14
N LEU A 25 16.49 4.25 -2.22
CA LEU A 25 16.31 5.14 -1.07
C LEU A 25 14.83 5.29 -0.71
N SER A 26 13.96 5.54 -1.69
CA SER A 26 12.53 5.67 -1.44
C SER A 26 11.91 4.36 -0.97
N MET A 27 12.33 3.22 -1.50
CA MET A 27 11.95 1.90 -0.98
C MET A 27 12.36 1.74 0.48
N HIS A 28 13.60 2.08 0.83
CA HIS A 28 14.05 2.04 2.21
C HIS A 28 13.21 2.94 3.14
N LEU A 29 12.92 4.18 2.71
CA LEU A 29 12.08 5.10 3.49
C LEU A 29 10.66 4.59 3.65
N MET A 30 10.06 4.01 2.61
CA MET A 30 8.73 3.41 2.69
C MET A 30 8.70 2.27 3.68
N TYR A 31 9.73 1.43 3.70
CA TYR A 31 9.84 0.37 4.70
C TYR A 31 9.92 0.93 6.12
N GLU A 32 10.84 1.85 6.38
CA GLU A 32 11.04 2.40 7.73
C GLU A 32 9.78 3.09 8.28
N ILE A 33 9.02 3.76 7.42
CA ILE A 33 7.79 4.46 7.82
C ILE A 33 6.62 3.47 7.99
N TYR A 34 6.44 2.53 7.05
CA TYR A 34 5.21 1.75 6.91
C TYR A 34 5.35 0.24 7.16
N ARG A 35 6.50 -0.25 7.64
CA ARG A 35 6.72 -1.69 7.89
C ARG A 35 5.56 -2.35 8.65
N LYS A 36 5.09 -1.72 9.72
CA LYS A 36 4.00 -2.25 10.56
C LYS A 36 2.70 -2.40 9.78
N ASP A 37 2.44 -1.51 8.83
CA ASP A 37 1.23 -1.52 8.02
C ASP A 37 1.31 -2.61 6.94
N PHE A 38 2.49 -2.78 6.31
CA PHE A 38 2.73 -3.90 5.40
C PHE A 38 2.48 -5.25 6.09
N GLU A 39 2.99 -5.42 7.31
CA GLU A 39 2.79 -6.63 8.11
C GLU A 39 1.33 -6.84 8.52
N LEU A 40 0.67 -5.79 9.02
CA LEU A 40 -0.71 -5.86 9.54
C LEU A 40 -1.74 -6.10 8.44
N PHE A 41 -1.59 -5.42 7.30
CA PHE A 41 -2.53 -5.51 6.18
C PHE A 41 -2.10 -6.49 5.09
N ARG A 42 -0.98 -7.20 5.30
CA ARG A 42 -0.46 -8.23 4.40
C ARG A 42 -0.18 -7.69 2.99
N TYR A 43 0.43 -6.52 2.87
CA TYR A 43 0.87 -5.98 1.57
C TYR A 43 2.29 -6.43 1.23
N ASP A 44 2.55 -6.60 -0.07
CA ASP A 44 3.87 -6.92 -0.60
C ASP A 44 4.74 -5.66 -0.67
N PHE A 45 5.74 -5.56 0.20
CA PHE A 45 6.70 -4.46 0.15
C PHE A 45 7.66 -4.61 -1.04
N ASP A 46 8.02 -5.84 -1.42
CA ASP A 46 9.04 -6.09 -2.44
C ASP A 46 8.53 -5.82 -3.86
N ASN A 47 7.21 -5.68 -4.03
CA ASN A 47 6.57 -5.41 -5.31
C ASN A 47 5.62 -4.20 -5.23
N PRO A 48 6.12 -2.97 -5.43
CA PRO A 48 5.30 -1.75 -5.38
C PRO A 48 4.21 -1.67 -6.47
N ALA A 49 4.28 -2.51 -7.51
CA ALA A 49 3.25 -2.59 -8.53
C ALA A 49 2.04 -3.44 -8.09
N ASN A 50 2.19 -4.27 -7.06
CA ASN A 50 1.11 -5.10 -6.54
C ASN A 50 0.16 -4.27 -5.66
N LYS A 51 -1.03 -3.97 -6.19
CA LYS A 51 -2.07 -3.23 -5.48
C LYS A 51 -2.86 -4.07 -4.47
N MET A 52 -2.65 -5.38 -4.43
CA MET A 52 -3.45 -6.32 -3.63
C MET A 52 -2.62 -6.89 -2.47
N PRO A 53 -3.25 -7.18 -1.32
CA PRO A 53 -2.58 -7.92 -0.26
C PRO A 53 -2.23 -9.34 -0.72
N ILE A 54 -1.14 -9.88 -0.18
CA ILE A 54 -0.64 -11.24 -0.45
C ILE A 54 -1.36 -12.32 0.36
N GLY A 55 -2.22 -11.92 1.30
CA GLY A 55 -2.95 -12.82 2.17
C GLY A 55 -4.22 -12.19 2.76
N GLU A 56 -4.99 -13.00 3.48
CA GLU A 56 -6.18 -12.53 4.17
C GLU A 56 -5.82 -11.60 5.33
N ILE A 57 -6.61 -10.54 5.50
CA ILE A 57 -6.44 -9.58 6.59
C ILE A 57 -7.13 -10.13 7.84
N ASP A 58 -6.39 -10.27 8.93
CA ASP A 58 -6.95 -10.64 10.23
C ASP A 58 -7.65 -9.42 10.86
N LEU A 59 -8.97 -9.39 10.73
CA LEU A 59 -9.79 -8.31 11.27
C LEU A 59 -9.75 -8.23 12.80
N ALA A 60 -9.55 -9.35 13.50
CA ALA A 60 -9.43 -9.33 14.95
C ALA A 60 -8.10 -8.68 15.37
N GLU A 61 -7.01 -9.00 14.68
CA GLU A 61 -5.70 -8.35 14.88
C GLU A 61 -5.76 -6.85 14.59
N VAL A 62 -6.38 -6.46 13.47
CA VAL A 62 -6.55 -5.05 13.09
C VAL A 62 -7.33 -4.28 14.15
N HIS A 63 -8.49 -4.79 14.59
CA HIS A 63 -9.26 -4.12 15.65
C HIS A 63 -8.50 -4.06 16.97
N ALA A 64 -7.75 -5.11 17.33
CA ALA A 64 -6.95 -5.10 18.56
C ALA A 64 -5.81 -4.06 18.53
N LYS A 65 -5.22 -3.80 17.35
CA LYS A 65 -4.12 -2.84 17.19
C LYS A 65 -4.57 -1.40 16.96
N LEU A 66 -5.71 -1.18 16.30
CA LEU A 66 -6.14 0.14 15.83
C LEU A 66 -7.49 0.62 16.41
N GLY A 67 -8.19 -0.20 17.20
CA GLY A 67 -9.58 0.03 17.61
C GLY A 67 -9.81 0.86 18.88
N GLU A 68 -9.04 1.93 19.12
CA GLU A 68 -9.42 2.96 20.11
C GLU A 68 -10.55 3.86 19.61
#